data_AF-A0A821KDS3-F1
#
_entry.id   AF-A0A821KDS3-F1
#
_cell.length_a   1.000
_cell.length_b   1.000
_cell.length_c   1.000
_cell.angle_alpha   90.00
_cell.angle_beta   90.00
_cell.angle_gamma   90.00
#
_symmetry.space_group_name_H-M   'P 1'
#
loop_
_entity.id
_entity.type
_entity.pdbx_description
1 polymer ?
#
loop_
_entity_poly.entity_id
_entity_poly.type
_entity_poly.pdbx_seq_one_letter_code
_entity_poly.pdbx_strand_id
1 'polypeptide(L)'
;TAVTNDVIGGLLNAMRDEDEDVRRRASEVLGGMGEKAVTNEVINDLLNAMRDEYWFTRQHACEVIGELGEQVARIEVSVSLINAMRDKSKGVRDSAWKALEKMGEIAGTDEVIDAVLNAIHDQDWE
;
A
#
# COMPACT_ATOMS: atom_id res chain seq x y z
N THR A 1 -2.17 -1.18 22.77
CA THR A 1 -3.08 -1.85 23.73
C THR A 1 -4.24 -2.46 22.95
N ALA A 2 -5.11 -3.28 23.53
CA ALA A 2 -6.28 -3.83 22.82
C ALA A 2 -7.09 -2.73 22.09
N VAL A 3 -7.25 -1.57 22.75
CA VAL A 3 -7.86 -0.35 22.18
C VAL A 3 -7.17 0.13 20.89
N THR A 4 -5.84 0.03 20.80
CA THR A 4 -5.10 0.42 19.59
C THR A 4 -5.41 -0.51 18.42
N ASN A 5 -5.53 -1.82 18.68
CA ASN A 5 -5.85 -2.79 17.64
C ASN A 5 -7.30 -2.62 17.16
N ASP A 6 -8.24 -2.36 18.08
CA ASP A 6 -9.64 -2.08 17.72
C ASP A 6 -9.75 -0.82 16.84
N VAL A 7 -8.98 0.23 17.16
CA VAL A 7 -8.92 1.45 16.35
C VAL A 7 -8.37 1.15 14.96
N ILE A 8 -7.28 0.36 14.85
CA ILE A 8 -6.71 0.01 13.55
C ILE A 8 -7.68 -0.83 12.72
N GLY A 9 -8.34 -1.82 13.32
CA GLY A 9 -9.36 -2.61 12.62
C GLY A 9 -10.53 -1.76 12.13
N GLY A 10 -10.96 -0.77 12.92
CA GLY A 10 -11.95 0.22 12.50
C GLY A 10 -11.50 1.06 11.32
N LEU A 11 -10.24 1.52 11.31
CA LEU A 11 -9.66 2.29 10.21
C LEU A 11 -9.54 1.44 8.93
N LEU A 12 -9.08 0.20 9.02
CA LEU A 12 -8.99 -0.73 7.89
C LEU A 12 -10.36 -1.01 7.25
N ASN A 13 -11.42 -1.08 8.07
CA ASN A 13 -12.78 -1.19 7.54
C ASN A 13 -13.25 0.12 6.90
N ALA A 14 -12.96 1.26 7.50
CA ALA A 14 -13.33 2.58 6.97
C ALA A 14 -12.63 2.92 5.64
N MET A 15 -11.47 2.32 5.33
CA MET A 15 -10.83 2.41 4.01
C MET A 15 -11.70 1.83 2.88
N ARG A 16 -12.74 1.05 3.20
CA ARG A 16 -13.70 0.45 2.27
C ARG A 16 -15.09 1.11 2.32
N ASP A 17 -15.23 2.22 3.03
CA ASP A 17 -16.51 2.92 3.16
C ASP A 17 -17.02 3.45 1.80
N GLU A 18 -18.33 3.63 1.65
CA GLU A 18 -18.91 4.18 0.42
C GLU A 18 -18.57 5.67 0.26
N ASP A 19 -18.37 6.40 1.36
CA ASP A 19 -18.02 7.81 1.39
C ASP A 19 -16.50 8.01 1.19
N GLU A 20 -16.14 8.79 0.16
CA GLU A 20 -14.76 9.09 -0.20
C GLU A 20 -13.99 9.83 0.91
N ASP A 21 -14.64 10.75 1.62
CA ASP A 21 -13.99 11.47 2.71
C ASP A 21 -13.71 10.55 3.90
N VAL A 22 -14.57 9.56 4.15
CA VAL A 22 -14.33 8.54 5.18
C VAL A 22 -13.12 7.68 4.81
N ARG A 23 -13.07 7.16 3.58
CA ARG A 23 -11.94 6.34 3.11
C ARG A 23 -10.61 7.08 3.16
N ARG A 24 -10.60 8.33 2.67
CA ARG A 24 -9.41 9.19 2.65
C ARG A 24 -8.90 9.44 4.07
N ARG A 25 -9.78 9.87 4.98
CA ARG A 25 -9.40 10.13 6.38
C ARG A 25 -8.93 8.87 7.10
N ALA A 26 -9.55 7.73 6.83
CA ALA A 26 -9.12 6.47 7.41
C ALA A 26 -7.67 6.12 7.01
N SER A 27 -7.35 6.33 5.73
CA SER A 27 -6.01 6.11 5.18
C SER A 27 -4.99 7.09 5.76
N GLU A 28 -5.29 8.40 5.74
CA GLU A 28 -4.45 9.45 6.32
C GLU A 28 -4.15 9.19 7.81
N VAL A 29 -5.15 8.76 8.59
CA VAL A 29 -4.97 8.45 10.01
C VAL A 29 -4.10 7.20 10.16
N LEU A 30 -4.38 6.13 9.40
CA LEU A 30 -3.64 4.87 9.53
C LEU A 30 -2.16 5.03 9.15
N GLY A 31 -1.84 5.71 8.06
CA GLY A 31 -0.46 6.00 7.69
C GLY A 31 0.22 6.97 8.66
N GLY A 32 -0.52 7.95 9.19
CA GLY A 32 -0.06 8.86 10.24
C GLY A 32 0.19 8.21 11.62
N MET A 33 -0.25 6.97 11.85
CA MET A 33 0.03 6.26 13.11
C MET A 33 1.49 5.81 13.24
N GLY A 34 2.24 5.74 12.13
CA GLY A 34 3.63 5.29 12.09
C GLY A 34 3.80 3.91 12.70
N GLU A 35 4.81 3.73 13.56
CA GLU A 35 5.22 2.43 14.13
C GLU A 35 4.08 1.68 14.82
N LYS A 36 3.07 2.39 15.34
CA LYS A 36 1.91 1.78 15.99
C LYS A 36 1.04 0.95 15.03
N ALA A 37 1.07 1.27 13.73
CA ALA A 37 0.36 0.53 12.69
C ALA A 37 1.22 -0.59 12.08
N VAL A 38 2.52 -0.64 12.36
CA VAL A 38 3.47 -1.57 11.74
C VAL A 38 3.42 -2.93 12.44
N THR A 39 2.35 -3.66 12.19
CA THR A 39 2.18 -5.05 12.65
C THR A 39 1.99 -5.97 11.46
N ASN A 40 2.29 -7.26 11.62
CA ASN A 40 2.13 -8.23 10.53
C ASN A 40 0.67 -8.38 10.09
N GLU A 41 -0.28 -8.25 11.02
CA GLU A 41 -1.72 -8.27 10.73
C GLU A 41 -2.11 -7.10 9.82
N VAL A 42 -1.73 -5.89 10.20
CA VAL A 42 -2.02 -4.67 9.42
C VAL A 42 -1.36 -4.72 8.05
N ILE A 43 -0.10 -5.16 7.98
CA ILE A 43 0.60 -5.29 6.70
C ILE A 43 -0.13 -6.30 5.81
N ASN A 44 -0.49 -7.48 6.33
CA ASN A 44 -1.24 -8.47 5.57
C ASN A 44 -2.60 -7.93 5.08
N ASP A 45 -3.30 -7.16 5.92
CA ASP A 45 -4.58 -6.55 5.54
C ASP A 45 -4.43 -5.49 4.44
N LEU A 46 -3.38 -4.66 4.51
CA LEU A 46 -3.04 -3.71 3.45
C LEU A 46 -2.68 -4.43 2.15
N LEU A 47 -1.89 -5.51 2.21
CA LEU A 47 -1.55 -6.32 1.03
C LEU A 47 -2.79 -7.00 0.42
N ASN A 48 -3.76 -7.40 1.24
CA ASN A 48 -5.05 -7.90 0.77
C ASN A 48 -5.89 -6.78 0.13
N ALA A 49 -5.91 -5.59 0.73
CA ALA A 49 -6.63 -4.42 0.21
C ALA A 49 -6.07 -3.94 -1.14
N MET A 50 -4.79 -4.17 -1.44
CA MET A 50 -4.21 -3.94 -2.77
C MET A 50 -4.76 -4.87 -3.87
N ARG A 51 -5.55 -5.88 -3.51
CA ARG A 51 -6.21 -6.82 -4.46
C ARG A 51 -7.74 -6.68 -4.46
N ASP A 52 -8.25 -5.66 -3.79
CA ASP A 52 -9.69 -5.39 -3.66
C ASP A 52 -10.33 -5.09 -5.03
N GLU A 53 -11.61 -5.39 -5.18
CA GLU A 53 -12.32 -5.16 -6.44
C GLU A 53 -12.41 -3.66 -6.78
N TYR A 54 -12.51 -2.82 -5.75
CA TYR A 54 -12.63 -1.38 -5.91
C TYR A 54 -11.27 -0.71 -6.04
N TRP A 55 -11.10 0.07 -7.11
CA TRP A 55 -9.84 0.74 -7.41
C TRP A 55 -9.38 1.71 -6.32
N PHE A 56 -10.33 2.36 -5.63
CA PHE A 56 -10.01 3.30 -4.56
C PHE A 56 -9.44 2.59 -3.33
N THR A 57 -9.95 1.40 -2.98
CA THR A 57 -9.42 0.60 -1.87
C THR A 57 -7.97 0.19 -2.15
N ARG A 58 -7.70 -0.25 -3.39
CA ARG A 58 -6.33 -0.59 -3.83
C ARG A 58 -5.39 0.62 -3.78
N GLN A 59 -5.87 1.79 -4.21
CA GLN A 59 -5.10 3.03 -4.20
C GLN A 59 -4.75 3.41 -2.76
N HIS A 60 -5.74 3.48 -1.88
CA HIS A 60 -5.56 3.84 -0.48
C HIS A 60 -4.63 2.87 0.26
N ALA A 61 -4.69 1.57 -0.05
CA ALA A 61 -3.74 0.61 0.50
C ALA A 61 -2.29 0.94 0.10
N CYS A 62 -2.04 1.31 -1.15
CA CYS A 62 -0.72 1.76 -1.59
C CYS A 62 -0.30 3.07 -0.90
N GLU A 63 -1.22 4.02 -0.76
CA GLU A 63 -0.97 5.31 -0.07
C GLU A 63 -0.54 5.08 1.38
N VAL A 64 -1.27 4.26 2.14
CA VAL A 64 -0.93 3.92 3.53
C VAL A 64 0.43 3.24 3.61
N ILE A 65 0.72 2.26 2.74
CA ILE A 65 2.04 1.62 2.69
C ILE A 65 3.14 2.65 2.46
N GLY A 66 2.92 3.58 1.53
CA GLY A 66 3.86 4.67 1.26
C GLY A 66 4.03 5.62 2.44
N GLU A 67 2.97 5.93 3.18
CA GLU A 67 3.04 6.77 4.38
C GLU A 67 3.80 6.09 5.54
N LEU A 68 3.68 4.77 5.68
CA LEU A 68 4.47 4.00 6.64
C LEU A 68 5.94 3.86 6.20
N GLY A 69 6.20 3.89 4.88
CA GLY A 69 7.53 4.00 4.28
C GLY A 69 8.47 2.86 4.66
N GLU A 70 9.71 3.20 5.03
CA GLU A 70 10.76 2.25 5.40
C GLU A 70 10.36 1.28 6.53
N GLN A 71 9.39 1.65 7.38
CA GLN A 71 8.98 0.81 8.52
C GLN A 71 8.28 -0.49 8.07
N VAL A 72 7.64 -0.48 6.90
CA VAL A 72 7.02 -1.65 6.28
C VAL A 72 7.86 -2.24 5.16
N ALA A 73 9.11 -1.77 5.01
CA ALA A 73 9.96 -2.17 3.91
C ALA A 73 10.37 -3.64 4.03
N ARG A 74 9.83 -4.47 3.14
CA ARG A 74 10.02 -5.93 3.06
C ARG A 74 9.82 -6.39 1.62
N ILE A 75 10.43 -7.51 1.24
CA ILE A 75 10.38 -8.03 -0.14
C ILE A 75 8.93 -8.29 -0.56
N GLU A 76 8.09 -8.87 0.30
CA GLU A 76 6.69 -9.17 -0.02
C GLU A 76 5.85 -7.91 -0.27
N VAL A 77 6.18 -6.80 0.40
CA VAL A 77 5.52 -5.50 0.21
C VAL A 77 5.98 -4.90 -1.13
N SER A 78 7.28 -4.93 -1.42
CA SER A 78 7.83 -4.46 -2.70
C SER A 78 7.22 -5.21 -3.88
N VAL A 79 7.16 -6.55 -3.82
CA VAL A 79 6.55 -7.38 -4.87
C VAL A 79 5.07 -7.04 -5.07
N SER A 80 4.34 -6.79 -3.99
CA SER A 80 2.93 -6.40 -4.09
C SER A 80 2.74 -5.03 -4.73
N LEU A 81 3.61 -4.05 -4.40
CA LEU A 81 3.59 -2.73 -5.04
C LEU A 81 3.94 -2.81 -6.52
N ILE A 82 4.93 -3.62 -6.90
CA ILE A 82 5.30 -3.84 -8.31
C ILE A 82 4.12 -4.43 -9.10
N ASN A 83 3.35 -5.34 -8.50
CA ASN A 83 2.12 -5.83 -9.12
C ASN A 83 1.07 -4.72 -9.27
N ALA A 84 0.91 -3.85 -8.28
CA ALA A 84 -0.01 -2.71 -8.34
C ALA A 84 0.40 -1.63 -9.36
N MET A 85 1.66 -1.58 -9.80
CA MET A 85 2.09 -0.71 -10.91
C MET A 85 1.45 -1.11 -12.26
N ARG A 86 0.89 -2.31 -12.36
CA ARG A 86 0.17 -2.83 -13.54
C ARG A 86 -1.35 -2.69 -13.39
N ASP A 87 -1.82 -1.95 -12.39
CA ASP A 87 -3.24 -1.79 -12.15
C ASP A 87 -3.95 -1.01 -13.26
N LYS A 88 -5.21 -1.37 -13.54
CA LYS A 88 -6.06 -0.67 -14.51
C LYS A 88 -6.32 0.79 -14.16
N SER A 89 -6.30 1.13 -12.87
CA SER A 89 -6.49 2.50 -12.39
C SER A 89 -5.15 3.23 -12.31
N LYS A 90 -5.06 4.36 -13.02
CA LYS A 90 -3.90 5.26 -12.94
C LYS A 90 -3.59 5.70 -11.50
N GLY A 91 -4.62 5.93 -10.67
CA GLY A 91 -4.43 6.33 -9.27
C GLY A 91 -3.71 5.27 -8.43
N VAL A 92 -4.03 3.99 -8.69
CA VAL A 92 -3.35 2.85 -8.06
C VAL A 92 -1.90 2.77 -8.55
N ARG A 93 -1.67 2.87 -9.86
CA ARG A 93 -0.32 2.84 -10.45
C ARG A 93 0.58 3.93 -9.86
N ASP A 94 0.09 5.17 -9.84
CA ASP A 94 0.84 6.32 -9.32
C ASP A 94 1.15 6.16 -7.82
N SER A 95 0.20 5.62 -7.04
CA SER A 95 0.37 5.40 -5.61
C SER A 95 1.36 4.27 -5.33
N ALA A 96 1.35 3.21 -6.13
CA ALA A 96 2.30 2.11 -6.02
C ALA A 96 3.75 2.57 -6.28
N TRP A 97 3.96 3.39 -7.31
CA TRP A 97 5.27 3.99 -7.59
C TRP A 97 5.79 4.85 -6.44
N LYS A 98 4.93 5.77 -5.94
CA LYS A 98 5.29 6.62 -4.80
C LYS A 98 5.56 5.83 -3.53
N ALA A 99 4.80 4.77 -3.28
CA ALA A 99 4.99 3.94 -2.11
C ALA A 99 6.32 3.18 -2.16
N LEU A 100 6.67 2.61 -3.32
CA LEU A 100 7.95 1.92 -3.49
C LEU A 100 9.14 2.88 -3.32
N GLU A 101 9.05 4.10 -3.85
CA GLU A 101 10.06 5.15 -3.63
C GLU A 101 10.26 5.45 -2.14
N LYS A 102 9.18 5.52 -1.36
CA LYS A 102 9.23 5.81 0.07
C LYS A 102 9.72 4.65 0.95
N MET A 103 9.87 3.44 0.40
CA MET A 103 10.40 2.27 1.13
C MET A 103 11.94 2.26 1.23
N GLY A 104 12.62 3.22 0.60
CA GLY A 104 14.07 3.43 0.79
C GLY A 104 14.93 2.27 0.27
N GLU A 105 15.98 1.91 1.01
CA GLU A 105 17.04 1.00 0.56
C GLU A 105 16.56 -0.39 0.10
N ILE A 106 15.45 -0.89 0.65
CA ILE A 106 14.89 -2.19 0.24
C ILE A 106 14.37 -2.17 -1.20
N ALA A 107 13.95 -1.01 -1.71
CA ALA A 107 13.61 -0.83 -3.12
C ALA A 107 14.83 -0.93 -4.05
N GLY A 108 16.06 -0.84 -3.51
CA GLY A 108 17.32 -0.91 -4.24
C GLY A 108 17.98 -2.29 -4.24
N THR A 109 17.32 -3.33 -3.75
CA THR A 109 17.86 -4.70 -3.84
C THR A 109 17.80 -5.21 -5.28
N ASP A 110 18.77 -6.04 -5.70
CA ASP A 110 18.81 -6.60 -7.06
C ASP A 110 17.49 -7.28 -7.44
N GLU A 111 16.88 -8.02 -6.49
CA GLU A 111 15.59 -8.68 -6.69
C GLU A 111 14.46 -7.69 -6.99
N VAL A 112 14.38 -6.58 -6.26
CA VAL A 112 13.37 -5.54 -6.50
C VAL A 112 13.65 -4.77 -7.78
N ILE A 113 14.92 -4.47 -8.07
CA ILE A 113 15.34 -3.81 -9.31
C ILE A 113 14.95 -4.66 -10.52
N ASP A 114 15.26 -5.95 -10.53
CA ASP A 114 14.91 -6.86 -11.62
C ASP A 114 13.39 -6.96 -11.79
N ALA A 115 12.64 -7.05 -10.69
CA ALA A 115 11.18 -7.08 -10.73
C ALA A 115 10.60 -5.77 -11.29
N VAL A 116 11.16 -4.61 -10.93
CA VAL A 116 10.78 -3.31 -11.48
C VAL A 116 11.12 -3.25 -12.97
N LEU A 117 12.33 -3.62 -13.39
CA LEU A 117 12.75 -3.62 -14.79
C LEU A 117 11.84 -4.50 -15.66
N ASN A 118 11.45 -5.67 -15.14
CA ASN A 118 10.48 -6.53 -15.81
C ASN A 118 9.08 -5.89 -15.85
N ALA A 119 8.67 -5.20 -14.79
CA ALA A 119 7.40 -4.48 -14.79
C ALA A 119 7.36 -3.35 -15.82
N ILE A 120 8.45 -2.58 -16.01
CA ILE A 120 8.51 -1.44 -16.92
C ILE A 120 8.69 -1.78 -18.39
N HIS A 121 9.26 -2.94 -18.69
CA HIS A 121 9.44 -3.40 -20.06
C HIS A 121 8.25 -4.23 -20.59
N ASP A 122 7.34 -4.64 -19.72
CA ASP A 122 6.08 -5.26 -20.13
C ASP A 122 5.21 -4.18 -20.79
N GLN A 123 4.92 -4.33 -22.08
CA GLN A 123 4.32 -3.27 -22.93
C GLN A 123 2.87 -2.92 -22.58
N ASP A 124 2.32 -3.49 -21.51
CA ASP A 124 0.91 -3.37 -21.08
C ASP A 124 0.67 -2.17 -20.14
N TRP A 125 1.38 -1.05 -20.34
CA TRP A 125 1.30 0.13 -19.47
C TRP A 125 0.25 1.18 -19.87
N GLU A 126 -0.60 0.86 -20.85
CA GLU A 126 -1.70 1.73 -21.33
C GLU A 126 -2.84 1.88 -20.29
#